data_AF-A0A183NJM6-F1
#
_entry.id   AF-A0A183NJM6-F1
#
_cell.length_a   1.000
_cell.length_b   1.000
_cell.length_c   1.000
_cell.angle_alpha   90.00
_cell.angle_beta   90.00
_cell.angle_gamma   90.00
#
_symmetry.space_group_name_H-M   'P 1'
#
loop_
_entity.id
_entity.type
_entity.pdbx_description
1 polymer ?
#
loop_
_entity_poly.entity_id
_entity_poly.type
_entity_poly.pdbx_seq_one_letter_code
_entity_poly.pdbx_strand_id
1 'polypeptide(L)'
;MECFCHCYVWIPFFILLQGICEAYTQQKLLVISLDGFSHNYLDRAKLRNVNISSFERIWKTGIRVMKVHNEFITRTGPNHLSLVTGMHEESHGIVDNVFYDPELNDTFDLSNTRHLSQLKWFDVGSEPIWVTNQRHGHKSAVTFWPGSSTPFKGQLPSFYYSQYNHQLPLVDRINQTIKWLNLDEVTLGLIYFHEPDSQGHLTGPDSVEIFNVIEKLNDDIGYLLSLIDTRPSLKSSLNIILTSDHGMSGVDANRIIILHDYINESMYYSPGSEDRVFWSLWPKDGNLSVHINFSKC
;
A
#
# COMPACT_ATOMS: atom_id res chain seq x y z
N MET A 1 87.36 17.87 24.60
CA MET A 1 86.18 17.11 25.06
C MET A 1 84.98 18.03 24.89
N GLU A 2 84.32 17.87 23.76
CA GLU A 2 83.11 18.60 23.38
C GLU A 2 81.93 18.08 24.20
N CYS A 3 81.12 18.97 24.75
CA CYS A 3 79.83 18.62 25.35
C CYS A 3 78.73 19.22 24.48
N PHE A 4 78.12 18.37 23.65
CA PHE A 4 76.91 18.71 22.91
C PHE A 4 75.72 18.72 23.87
N CYS A 5 75.07 19.87 23.99
CA CYS A 5 73.81 20.02 24.70
C CYS A 5 72.66 19.76 23.71
N HIS A 6 72.01 18.59 23.78
CA HIS A 6 70.81 18.30 22.99
C HIS A 6 69.57 18.88 23.68
N CYS A 7 69.08 20.02 23.18
CA CYS A 7 67.74 20.51 23.47
C CYS A 7 66.72 19.67 22.69
N TYR A 8 65.98 18.80 23.37
CA TYR A 8 64.79 18.16 22.80
C TYR A 8 63.62 19.14 22.86
N VAL A 9 63.29 19.75 21.73
CA VAL A 9 62.02 20.48 21.54
C VAL A 9 60.92 19.43 21.37
N TRP A 10 60.11 19.23 22.40
CA TRP A 10 58.89 18.45 22.31
C TRP A 10 57.81 19.29 21.61
N ILE A 11 57.59 19.04 20.32
CA ILE A 11 56.41 19.53 19.60
C ILE A 11 55.28 18.52 19.90
N PRO A 12 54.21 18.89 20.62
CA PRO A 12 53.08 18.00 20.76
C PRO A 12 52.38 17.91 19.41
N PHE A 13 52.53 16.75 18.76
CA PHE A 13 51.82 16.38 17.55
C PHE A 13 50.34 16.15 17.93
N PHE A 14 49.57 17.24 18.04
CA PHE A 14 48.11 17.18 18.11
C PHE A 14 47.62 16.70 16.74
N ILE A 15 47.50 15.39 16.59
CA ILE A 15 46.67 14.81 15.52
C ILE A 15 45.25 15.24 15.85
N LEU A 16 44.79 16.30 15.20
CA LEU A 16 43.38 16.56 14.96
C LEU A 16 42.86 15.36 14.18
N LEU A 17 42.44 14.33 14.91
CA LEU A 17 41.40 13.42 14.45
C LEU A 17 40.15 14.28 14.25
N GLN A 18 40.11 14.97 13.11
CA GLN A 18 38.85 15.28 12.47
C GLN A 18 38.27 13.93 12.08
N GLY A 19 37.64 13.27 13.06
CA GLY A 19 36.68 12.24 12.78
C GLY A 19 35.69 12.90 11.84
N ILE A 20 35.72 12.48 10.58
CA ILE A 20 34.59 12.70 9.69
C ILE A 20 33.47 11.92 10.37
N CYS A 21 32.73 12.58 11.25
CA CYS A 21 31.41 12.14 11.61
C CYS A 21 30.62 12.28 10.32
N GLU A 22 30.65 11.25 9.48
CA GLU A 22 29.60 11.09 8.51
C GLU A 22 28.33 11.06 9.34
N ALA A 23 27.60 12.19 9.32
CA ALA A 23 26.30 12.26 9.95
C ALA A 23 25.47 11.15 9.31
N TYR A 24 25.26 10.07 10.05
CA TYR A 24 24.47 8.94 9.57
C TYR A 24 23.08 9.48 9.26
N THR A 25 22.81 9.66 7.96
CA THR A 25 21.54 10.24 7.55
C THR A 25 20.50 9.14 7.69
N GLN A 26 19.62 9.31 8.69
CA GLN A 26 18.55 8.36 8.98
C GLN A 26 17.78 8.06 7.69
N GLN A 27 17.85 6.81 7.24
CA GLN A 27 17.14 6.38 6.05
C GLN A 27 15.64 6.44 6.29
N LYS A 28 14.92 6.89 5.26
CA LYS A 28 13.47 6.99 5.23
C LYS A 28 12.91 6.11 4.14
N LEU A 29 11.67 5.67 4.31
CA LEU A 29 10.93 4.87 3.34
C LEU A 29 9.60 5.54 3.04
N LEU A 30 9.27 5.72 1.76
CA LEU A 30 7.95 6.08 1.28
C LEU A 30 7.39 4.93 0.43
N VAL A 31 6.28 4.35 0.86
CA VAL A 31 5.53 3.34 0.10
C VAL A 31 4.29 4.00 -0.49
N ILE A 32 4.10 3.87 -1.80
CA ILE A 32 2.92 4.35 -2.52
C ILE A 32 2.26 3.15 -3.18
N SER A 33 1.01 2.87 -2.80
CA SER A 33 0.15 1.90 -3.46
C SER A 33 -0.80 2.61 -4.41
N LEU A 34 -0.75 2.25 -5.69
CA LEU A 34 -1.70 2.65 -6.72
C LEU A 34 -2.66 1.47 -6.93
N ASP A 35 -3.88 1.58 -6.42
CA ASP A 35 -4.89 0.51 -6.41
C ASP A 35 -5.15 -0.02 -7.82
N GLY A 36 -5.21 -1.34 -7.98
CA GLY A 36 -5.52 -1.99 -9.26
C GLY A 36 -4.51 -1.72 -10.38
N PHE A 37 -3.32 -1.20 -10.06
CA PHE A 37 -2.26 -0.95 -11.04
C PHE A 37 -1.65 -2.27 -11.51
N SER A 38 -2.22 -2.83 -12.58
CA SER A 38 -1.77 -4.07 -13.19
C SER A 38 -0.31 -4.00 -13.66
N HIS A 39 0.43 -5.08 -13.42
CA HIS A 39 1.84 -5.25 -13.79
C HIS A 39 2.17 -4.92 -15.27
N ASN A 40 1.20 -5.08 -16.17
CA ASN A 40 1.37 -4.87 -17.61
C ASN A 40 0.98 -3.46 -18.10
N TYR A 41 0.45 -2.59 -17.23
CA TYR A 41 -0.04 -1.27 -17.63
C TYR A 41 1.04 -0.37 -18.22
N LEU A 42 2.23 -0.32 -17.61
CA LEU A 42 3.33 0.50 -18.11
C LEU A 42 3.82 0.04 -19.49
N ASP A 43 3.92 -1.27 -19.71
CA ASP A 43 4.36 -1.80 -21.01
C ASP A 43 3.32 -1.51 -22.09
N ARG A 44 2.03 -1.63 -21.75
CA ARG A 44 0.92 -1.31 -22.65
C ARG A 44 0.76 0.18 -22.92
N ALA A 45 1.04 1.03 -21.93
CA ALA A 45 1.06 2.48 -22.05
C ALA A 45 2.18 2.90 -23.02
N LYS A 46 3.36 2.29 -22.90
CA LYS A 46 4.49 2.51 -23.81
C LYS A 46 4.16 2.14 -25.25
N LEU A 47 3.50 1.00 -25.47
CA LEU A 47 3.02 0.59 -26.81
C LEU A 47 2.01 1.57 -27.42
N ARG A 48 1.33 2.35 -26.58
CA ARG A 48 0.35 3.38 -26.99
C ARG A 48 0.94 4.80 -27.03
N ASN A 49 2.26 4.95 -26.85
CA ASN A 49 2.96 6.24 -26.79
C ASN A 49 2.48 7.16 -25.65
N VAL A 50 1.96 6.60 -24.56
CA VAL A 50 1.59 7.34 -23.35
C VAL A 50 2.87 7.76 -22.61
N ASN A 51 2.92 8.99 -22.09
CA ASN A 51 4.07 9.44 -21.32
C ASN A 51 4.15 8.71 -19.97
N ILE A 52 5.22 7.93 -19.79
CA ILE A 52 5.55 7.22 -18.55
C ILE A 52 6.98 7.55 -18.06
N SER A 53 7.49 8.72 -18.44
CA SER A 53 8.88 9.12 -18.18
C SER A 53 9.27 9.19 -16.70
N SER A 54 8.34 9.56 -15.81
CA SER A 54 8.55 9.60 -14.35
C SER A 54 8.67 8.19 -13.78
N PHE A 55 7.82 7.26 -14.23
CA PHE A 55 7.95 5.86 -13.87
C PHE A 55 9.28 5.29 -14.41
N GLU A 56 9.62 5.58 -15.66
CA GLU A 56 10.90 5.19 -16.27
C GLU A 56 12.09 5.68 -15.47
N ARG A 57 12.03 6.92 -14.96
CA ARG A 57 13.08 7.50 -14.14
C ARG A 57 13.31 6.66 -12.89
N ILE A 58 12.25 6.24 -12.19
CA ILE A 58 12.37 5.42 -10.97
C ILE A 58 13.17 4.14 -11.22
N TRP A 59 12.81 3.37 -12.25
CA TRP A 59 13.50 2.09 -12.49
C TRP A 59 14.84 2.22 -13.23
N LYS A 60 15.08 3.32 -13.96
CA LYS A 60 16.41 3.61 -14.51
C LYS A 60 17.43 3.93 -13.43
N THR A 61 16.98 4.46 -12.29
CA THR A 61 17.84 4.76 -11.12
C THR A 61 17.61 3.80 -9.95
N GLY A 62 16.92 2.68 -10.19
CA GLY A 62 16.47 1.77 -9.15
C GLY A 62 16.20 0.37 -9.71
N ILE A 63 15.13 -0.27 -9.24
CA ILE A 63 14.76 -1.63 -9.63
C ILE A 63 13.28 -1.64 -10.04
N ARG A 64 12.95 -2.38 -11.12
CA ARG A 64 11.57 -2.74 -11.47
C ARG A 64 11.38 -4.24 -11.31
N VAL A 65 10.41 -4.63 -10.49
CA VAL A 65 9.92 -6.00 -10.44
C VAL A 65 8.84 -6.15 -11.52
N MET A 66 8.95 -7.18 -12.37
CA MET A 66 8.04 -7.34 -13.52
C MET A 66 6.64 -7.83 -13.12
N LYS A 67 6.54 -8.56 -12.01
CA LYS A 67 5.28 -9.08 -11.47
C LYS A 67 5.45 -9.37 -9.98
N VAL A 68 4.44 -9.01 -9.20
CA VAL A 68 4.27 -9.44 -7.80
C VAL A 68 3.15 -10.48 -7.77
N HIS A 69 3.32 -11.50 -6.93
CA HIS A 69 2.27 -12.47 -6.64
C HIS A 69 1.48 -11.97 -5.44
N ASN A 70 0.20 -11.72 -5.65
CA ASN A 70 -0.72 -11.20 -4.66
C ASN A 70 -1.26 -12.33 -3.79
N GLU A 71 -1.85 -11.98 -2.65
CA GLU A 71 -2.70 -12.91 -1.93
C GLU A 71 -3.93 -13.26 -2.76
N PHE A 72 -4.40 -14.49 -2.59
CA PHE A 72 -5.77 -14.84 -2.94
C PHE A 72 -6.61 -14.62 -1.69
N ILE A 73 -7.72 -13.86 -1.73
CA ILE A 73 -8.35 -13.25 -2.92
C ILE A 73 -7.70 -11.92 -3.33
N THR A 74 -7.68 -11.62 -4.64
CA THR A 74 -7.07 -10.38 -5.18
C THR A 74 -8.00 -9.17 -5.01
N ARG A 75 -8.23 -8.77 -3.75
CA ARG A 75 -9.04 -7.62 -3.33
C ARG A 75 -8.23 -6.63 -2.51
N THR A 76 -8.69 -5.39 -2.48
CA THR A 76 -8.02 -4.24 -1.85
C THR A 76 -7.67 -4.44 -0.39
N GLY A 77 -8.66 -4.75 0.46
CA GLY A 77 -8.52 -4.91 1.90
C GLY A 77 -7.52 -6.00 2.26
N PRO A 78 -7.71 -7.25 1.78
CA PRO A 78 -6.78 -8.35 2.04
C PRO A 78 -5.34 -7.99 1.65
N ASN A 79 -5.11 -7.64 0.38
CA ASN A 79 -3.75 -7.44 -0.14
C ASN A 79 -3.03 -6.24 0.50
N HIS A 80 -3.73 -5.12 0.75
CA HIS A 80 -3.11 -3.99 1.44
C HIS A 80 -2.72 -4.31 2.87
N LEU A 81 -3.48 -5.17 3.58
CA LEU A 81 -3.10 -5.63 4.91
C LEU A 81 -1.93 -6.61 4.85
N SER A 82 -1.91 -7.52 3.89
CA SER A 82 -0.77 -8.43 3.67
C SER A 82 0.52 -7.66 3.39
N LEU A 83 0.46 -6.60 2.56
CA LEU A 83 1.61 -5.75 2.24
C LEU A 83 2.27 -5.11 3.47
N VAL A 84 1.48 -4.75 4.49
CA VAL A 84 2.00 -4.05 5.67
C VAL A 84 2.21 -4.94 6.88
N THR A 85 1.68 -6.16 6.87
CA THR A 85 1.82 -7.13 7.98
C THR A 85 2.74 -8.30 7.64
N GLY A 86 2.93 -8.59 6.34
CA GLY A 86 3.61 -9.81 5.88
C GLY A 86 2.83 -11.09 6.15
N MET A 87 1.54 -11.00 6.45
CA MET A 87 0.67 -12.12 6.80
C MET A 87 -0.28 -12.47 5.65
N HIS A 88 -0.70 -13.74 5.58
CA HIS A 88 -1.80 -14.18 4.72
C HIS A 88 -3.15 -13.71 5.28
N GLU A 89 -4.18 -13.69 4.43
CA GLU A 89 -5.53 -13.23 4.78
C GLU A 89 -6.16 -13.99 5.95
N GLU A 90 -5.95 -15.31 6.00
CA GLU A 90 -6.41 -16.17 7.10
C GLU A 90 -5.77 -15.82 8.46
N SER A 91 -4.62 -15.14 8.44
CA SER A 91 -3.87 -14.80 9.65
C SER A 91 -4.10 -13.36 10.09
N HIS A 92 -4.21 -12.40 9.15
CA HIS A 92 -4.49 -11.00 9.52
C HIS A 92 -5.99 -10.68 9.61
N GLY A 93 -6.86 -11.61 9.21
CA GLY A 93 -8.31 -11.57 9.48
C GLY A 93 -9.16 -10.76 8.51
N ILE A 94 -8.56 -10.14 7.48
CA ILE A 94 -9.29 -9.41 6.44
C ILE A 94 -9.28 -10.27 5.19
N VAL A 95 -10.33 -11.05 4.98
CA VAL A 95 -10.42 -12.08 3.92
C VAL A 95 -11.20 -11.64 2.68
N ASP A 96 -11.92 -10.51 2.77
CA ASP A 96 -12.53 -9.83 1.63
C ASP A 96 -12.72 -8.35 1.97
N ASN A 97 -13.09 -7.53 0.98
CA ASN A 97 -13.57 -6.17 1.21
C ASN A 97 -14.91 -6.19 1.96
N VAL A 98 -15.73 -7.23 1.78
CA VAL A 98 -17.00 -7.43 2.50
C VAL A 98 -17.15 -8.91 2.86
N PHE A 99 -17.25 -9.23 4.16
CA PHE A 99 -17.39 -10.62 4.61
C PHE A 99 -18.19 -10.74 5.91
N TYR A 100 -18.77 -11.91 6.13
CA TYR A 100 -19.49 -12.26 7.34
C TYR A 100 -18.59 -13.05 8.28
N ASP A 101 -18.67 -12.74 9.57
CA ASP A 101 -18.08 -13.55 10.61
C ASP A 101 -19.19 -14.20 11.47
N PRO A 102 -19.30 -15.54 11.48
CA PRO A 102 -20.34 -16.24 12.22
C PRO A 102 -20.14 -16.22 13.74
N GLU A 103 -18.92 -16.05 14.25
CA GLU A 103 -18.63 -15.97 15.69
C GLU A 103 -19.00 -14.59 16.22
N LEU A 104 -18.70 -13.53 15.45
CA LEU A 104 -19.09 -12.16 15.75
C LEU A 104 -20.58 -11.88 15.43
N ASN A 105 -21.18 -12.74 14.60
CA ASN A 105 -22.49 -12.54 13.99
C ASN A 105 -22.66 -11.12 13.41
N ASP A 106 -21.66 -10.69 12.64
CA ASP A 106 -21.60 -9.35 12.05
C ASP A 106 -20.92 -9.38 10.68
N THR A 107 -21.09 -8.31 9.92
CA THR A 107 -20.54 -8.18 8.57
C THR A 107 -19.56 -7.03 8.50
N PHE A 108 -18.33 -7.36 8.12
CA PHE A 108 -17.32 -6.38 7.78
C PHE A 108 -17.60 -5.77 6.41
N ASP A 109 -17.28 -4.48 6.26
CA ASP A 109 -17.35 -3.75 5.00
C ASP A 109 -16.25 -2.69 5.00
N LEU A 110 -15.30 -2.80 4.09
CA LEU A 110 -14.15 -1.91 3.95
C LEU A 110 -14.57 -0.47 3.60
N SER A 111 -15.69 -0.29 2.91
CA SER A 111 -16.22 1.03 2.55
C SER A 111 -16.85 1.75 3.75
N ASN A 112 -17.19 1.01 4.80
CA ASN A 112 -17.77 1.55 6.01
C ASN A 112 -16.69 2.09 6.95
N THR A 113 -16.59 3.42 7.03
CA THR A 113 -15.60 4.12 7.86
C THR A 113 -15.67 3.75 9.35
N ARG A 114 -16.85 3.35 9.85
CA ARG A 114 -16.97 2.87 11.23
C ARG A 114 -16.23 1.54 11.41
N HIS A 115 -16.32 0.63 10.43
CA HIS A 115 -15.66 -0.68 10.50
C HIS A 115 -14.13 -0.54 10.45
N LEU A 116 -13.61 0.45 9.71
CA LEU A 116 -12.17 0.78 9.62
C LEU A 116 -11.51 1.24 10.95
N SER A 117 -12.29 1.41 12.02
CA SER A 117 -11.80 1.78 13.35
C SER A 117 -12.08 0.71 14.42
N GLN A 118 -12.73 -0.40 14.03
CA GLN A 118 -13.13 -1.46 14.96
C GLN A 118 -12.02 -2.51 15.11
N LEU A 119 -11.48 -2.62 16.33
CA LEU A 119 -10.43 -3.57 16.68
C LEU A 119 -10.76 -5.02 16.34
N LYS A 120 -12.04 -5.42 16.47
CA LYS A 120 -12.48 -6.82 16.26
C LYS A 120 -12.19 -7.36 14.85
N TRP A 121 -12.03 -6.50 13.85
CA TRP A 121 -11.74 -6.91 12.46
C TRP A 121 -10.25 -6.92 12.15
N PHE A 122 -9.50 -6.00 12.76
CA PHE A 122 -8.15 -5.67 12.34
C PHE A 122 -7.10 -6.14 13.35
N ASP A 123 -7.32 -5.94 14.65
CA ASP A 123 -6.35 -6.30 15.70
C ASP A 123 -6.58 -7.72 16.24
N VAL A 124 -6.65 -8.69 15.32
CA VAL A 124 -6.85 -10.12 15.61
C VAL A 124 -5.54 -10.90 15.75
N GLY A 125 -4.41 -10.19 15.84
CA GLY A 125 -3.07 -10.81 15.87
C GLY A 125 -2.07 -10.15 14.95
N SER A 126 -2.53 -9.34 14.00
CA SER A 126 -1.67 -8.63 13.05
C SER A 126 -0.92 -7.45 13.69
N GLU A 127 0.27 -7.16 13.14
CA GLU A 127 1.05 -5.95 13.46
C GLU A 127 1.48 -5.30 12.14
N PRO A 128 0.90 -4.16 11.75
CA PRO A 128 1.32 -3.46 10.54
C PRO A 128 2.64 -2.72 10.76
N ILE A 129 3.41 -2.55 9.69
CA ILE A 129 4.78 -2.01 9.71
C ILE A 129 4.90 -0.62 10.35
N TRP A 130 3.83 0.19 10.37
CA TRP A 130 3.83 1.47 11.09
C TRP A 130 3.86 1.29 12.61
N VAL A 131 3.21 0.26 13.15
CA VAL A 131 3.32 -0.09 14.57
C VAL A 131 4.72 -0.60 14.88
N THR A 132 5.27 -1.49 14.05
CA THR A 132 6.64 -2.02 14.22
C THR A 132 7.68 -0.90 14.21
N ASN A 133 7.59 0.03 13.25
CA ASN A 133 8.48 1.19 13.16
C ASN A 133 8.40 2.08 14.42
N GLN A 134 7.19 2.29 14.96
CA GLN A 134 6.98 3.08 16.17
C GLN A 134 7.52 2.42 17.44
N ARG A 135 7.37 1.09 17.55
CA ARG A 135 7.94 0.32 18.66
C ARG A 135 9.46 0.39 18.70
N HIS A 136 10.11 0.65 17.57
CA HIS A 136 11.55 0.83 17.47
C HIS A 136 12.01 2.30 17.63
N GLY A 137 11.13 3.19 18.11
CA GLY A 137 11.50 4.55 18.48
C GLY A 137 11.41 5.59 17.36
N HIS A 138 10.84 5.22 16.21
CA HIS A 138 10.61 6.13 15.09
C HIS A 138 9.13 6.55 15.00
N LYS A 139 8.81 7.44 14.05
CA LYS A 139 7.42 7.82 13.74
C LYS A 139 7.02 7.43 12.33
N SER A 140 5.74 7.17 12.17
CA SER A 140 5.13 6.76 10.90
C SER A 140 4.05 7.75 10.45
N ALA A 141 4.03 8.00 9.15
CA ALA A 141 3.09 8.86 8.46
C ALA A 141 2.27 8.04 7.47
N VAL A 142 0.95 7.94 7.65
CA VAL A 142 0.09 7.05 6.86
C VAL A 142 -1.09 7.80 6.27
N THR A 143 -1.12 7.90 4.95
CA THR A 143 -2.17 8.56 4.19
C THR A 143 -3.08 7.52 3.55
N PHE A 144 -4.23 7.29 4.19
CA PHE A 144 -5.35 6.49 3.69
C PHE A 144 -5.13 4.98 3.49
N TRP A 145 -4.04 4.40 3.98
CA TRP A 145 -3.84 2.96 3.90
C TRP A 145 -4.97 2.20 4.63
N PRO A 146 -5.52 1.11 4.07
CA PRO A 146 -6.52 0.29 4.76
C PRO A 146 -6.10 -0.11 6.18
N GLY A 147 -6.99 0.08 7.14
CA GLY A 147 -6.72 -0.16 8.57
C GLY A 147 -5.96 0.95 9.30
N SER A 148 -5.41 1.96 8.62
CA SER A 148 -4.61 3.02 9.29
C SER A 148 -5.35 3.83 10.36
N SER A 149 -6.68 3.83 10.36
CA SER A 149 -7.55 4.42 11.39
C SER A 149 -7.86 3.49 12.57
N THR A 150 -7.33 2.26 12.57
CA THR A 150 -7.48 1.31 13.69
C THR A 150 -6.25 1.37 14.61
N PRO A 151 -6.45 1.40 15.95
CA PRO A 151 -5.35 1.35 16.91
C PRO A 151 -4.80 -0.07 17.10
N PHE A 152 -4.12 -0.64 16.10
CA PHE A 152 -3.46 -1.94 16.18
C PHE A 152 -2.51 -2.01 17.38
N LYS A 153 -2.64 -3.02 18.24
CA LYS A 153 -1.88 -3.16 19.49
C LYS A 153 -1.94 -1.90 20.36
N GLY A 154 -3.09 -1.22 20.33
CA GLY A 154 -3.33 0.04 21.06
C GLY A 154 -2.64 1.26 20.45
N GLN A 155 -2.11 1.18 19.23
CA GLN A 155 -1.35 2.26 18.60
C GLN A 155 -1.89 2.63 17.22
N LEU A 156 -2.11 3.93 17.02
CA LEU A 156 -2.33 4.52 15.70
C LEU A 156 -0.99 4.95 15.09
N PRO A 157 -0.91 5.16 13.77
CA PRO A 157 0.23 5.84 13.19
C PRO A 157 0.40 7.24 13.81
N SER A 158 1.64 7.71 13.91
CA SER A 158 1.98 8.97 14.56
C SER A 158 1.37 10.17 13.83
N PHE A 159 1.31 10.07 12.50
CA PHE A 159 0.63 11.01 11.63
C PHE A 159 -0.25 10.23 10.67
N TYR A 160 -1.54 10.54 10.61
CA TYR A 160 -2.48 9.85 9.72
C TYR A 160 -3.72 10.70 9.44
N TYR A 161 -4.47 10.30 8.43
CA TYR A 161 -5.82 10.78 8.20
C TYR A 161 -6.83 9.90 8.93
N SER A 162 -7.66 10.49 9.78
CA SER A 162 -8.67 9.75 10.56
C SER A 162 -9.88 9.30 9.75
N GLN A 163 -10.12 9.94 8.60
CA GLN A 163 -11.22 9.60 7.69
C GLN A 163 -10.71 9.54 6.26
N TYR A 164 -11.11 8.50 5.54
CA TYR A 164 -10.82 8.37 4.12
C TYR A 164 -11.54 9.44 3.32
N ASN A 165 -10.81 10.14 2.45
CA ASN A 165 -11.37 11.08 1.49
C ASN A 165 -10.99 10.62 0.08
N HIS A 166 -11.94 10.01 -0.61
CA HIS A 166 -11.76 9.49 -1.97
C HIS A 166 -11.35 10.62 -2.94
N GLN A 167 -11.94 11.80 -2.79
CA GLN A 167 -11.74 12.94 -3.69
C GLN A 167 -10.40 13.66 -3.51
N LEU A 168 -9.62 13.36 -2.46
CA LEU A 168 -8.33 14.03 -2.24
C LEU A 168 -7.32 13.58 -3.33
N PRO A 169 -6.81 14.51 -4.17
CA PRO A 169 -5.87 14.18 -5.25
C PRO A 169 -4.57 13.56 -4.75
N LEU A 170 -3.91 12.76 -5.57
CA LEU A 170 -2.61 12.15 -5.25
C LEU A 170 -1.54 13.20 -4.90
N VAL A 171 -1.49 14.32 -5.62
CA VAL A 171 -0.57 15.43 -5.33
C VAL A 171 -0.74 15.97 -3.91
N ASP A 172 -1.97 16.08 -3.41
CA ASP A 172 -2.22 16.55 -2.05
C ASP A 172 -1.85 15.50 -1.00
N ARG A 173 -2.09 14.21 -1.29
CA ARG A 173 -1.61 13.08 -0.48
C ARG A 173 -0.07 13.08 -0.40
N ILE A 174 0.61 13.31 -1.52
CA ILE A 174 2.07 13.46 -1.62
C ILE A 174 2.54 14.64 -0.78
N ASN A 175 1.93 15.83 -0.96
CA ASN A 175 2.30 17.05 -0.23
C ASN A 175 2.22 16.85 1.28
N GLN A 176 1.12 16.28 1.77
CA GLN A 176 0.95 16.04 3.19
C GLN A 176 1.96 15.01 3.73
N THR A 177 2.18 13.92 3.00
CA THR A 177 3.10 12.85 3.43
C THR A 177 4.55 13.31 3.42
N ILE A 178 4.97 14.06 2.39
CA ILE A 178 6.30 14.66 2.30
C ILE A 178 6.51 15.72 3.39
N LYS A 179 5.48 16.50 3.72
CA LYS A 179 5.53 17.43 4.86
C LYS A 179 5.85 16.69 6.16
N TRP A 180 5.22 15.54 6.43
CA TRP A 180 5.53 14.72 7.60
C TRP A 180 6.92 14.07 7.52
N LEU A 181 7.29 13.51 6.36
CA LEU A 181 8.61 12.91 6.15
C LEU A 181 9.77 13.90 6.25
N ASN A 182 9.53 15.22 6.18
CA ASN A 182 10.56 16.22 6.45
C ASN A 182 10.89 16.38 7.94
N LEU A 183 10.09 15.82 8.84
CA LEU A 183 10.41 15.76 10.28
C LEU A 183 11.43 14.66 10.53
N ASP A 184 12.49 14.95 11.29
CA ASP A 184 13.62 14.02 11.50
C ASP A 184 13.19 12.69 12.11
N GLU A 185 12.19 12.70 13.01
CA GLU A 185 11.73 11.49 13.67
C GLU A 185 10.83 10.59 12.79
N VAL A 186 10.33 11.11 11.66
CA VAL A 186 9.47 10.33 10.73
C VAL A 186 10.36 9.61 9.71
N THR A 187 10.36 8.29 9.79
CA THR A 187 11.18 7.42 8.92
C THR A 187 10.36 6.60 7.94
N LEU A 188 9.04 6.53 8.12
CA LEU A 188 8.16 5.71 7.30
C LEU A 188 6.94 6.51 6.86
N GLY A 189 6.72 6.58 5.55
CA GLY A 189 5.56 7.15 4.88
C GLY A 189 4.82 6.07 4.10
N LEU A 190 3.49 6.04 4.19
CA LEU A 190 2.63 5.19 3.36
C LEU A 190 1.54 6.03 2.71
N ILE A 191 1.29 5.83 1.42
CA ILE A 191 0.22 6.48 0.65
C ILE A 191 -0.57 5.40 -0.07
N TYR A 192 -1.88 5.41 0.11
CA TYR A 192 -2.83 4.70 -0.75
C TYR A 192 -3.45 5.69 -1.75
N PHE A 193 -3.64 5.26 -3.00
CA PHE A 193 -4.39 5.99 -4.02
C PHE A 193 -5.27 5.05 -4.85
N HIS A 194 -6.52 5.45 -5.09
CA HIS A 194 -7.60 4.59 -5.63
C HIS A 194 -7.57 4.41 -7.16
N GLU A 195 -6.67 5.10 -7.85
CA GLU A 195 -6.49 4.94 -9.29
C GLU A 195 -5.23 4.13 -9.58
N PRO A 196 -5.22 3.34 -10.67
CA PRO A 196 -6.22 3.28 -11.76
C PRO A 196 -7.42 2.35 -11.52
N ASP A 197 -7.56 1.72 -10.35
CA ASP A 197 -8.64 0.76 -10.06
C ASP A 197 -10.05 1.33 -10.33
N SER A 198 -10.33 2.53 -9.81
CA SER A 198 -11.64 3.17 -9.95
C SER A 198 -12.02 3.38 -11.42
N GLN A 199 -11.11 3.94 -12.22
CA GLN A 199 -11.34 4.06 -13.66
C GLN A 199 -11.43 2.69 -14.35
N GLY A 200 -10.65 1.71 -13.90
CA GLY A 200 -10.61 0.35 -14.45
C GLY A 200 -11.94 -0.38 -14.28
N HIS A 201 -12.61 -0.19 -13.14
CA HIS A 201 -13.95 -0.71 -12.91
C HIS A 201 -15.00 -0.06 -13.81
N LEU A 202 -14.85 1.23 -14.16
CA LEU A 202 -15.81 1.95 -15.00
C LEU A 202 -15.69 1.61 -16.48
N THR A 203 -14.47 1.50 -17.01
CA THR A 203 -14.22 1.42 -18.46
C THR A 203 -13.49 0.16 -18.90
N GLY A 204 -12.99 -0.65 -17.95
CA GLY A 204 -12.20 -1.83 -18.22
C GLY A 204 -10.71 -1.54 -18.45
N PRO A 205 -9.84 -2.55 -18.26
CA PRO A 205 -8.38 -2.38 -18.27
C PRO A 205 -7.77 -2.07 -19.64
N ASP A 206 -8.57 -2.15 -20.71
CA ASP A 206 -8.16 -1.95 -22.10
C ASP A 206 -8.59 -0.61 -22.70
N SER A 207 -9.33 0.18 -21.93
CA SER A 207 -9.89 1.47 -22.33
C SER A 207 -8.83 2.56 -22.49
N VAL A 208 -9.16 3.59 -23.28
CA VAL A 208 -8.29 4.77 -23.46
C VAL A 208 -8.21 5.57 -22.16
N GLU A 209 -9.30 5.60 -21.41
CA GLU A 209 -9.45 6.30 -20.14
C GLU A 209 -8.44 5.82 -19.10
N ILE A 210 -8.16 4.51 -19.02
CA ILE A 210 -7.09 3.98 -18.15
C ILE A 210 -5.73 4.56 -18.50
N PHE A 211 -5.43 4.74 -19.78
CA PHE A 211 -4.15 5.29 -20.22
C PHE A 211 -4.04 6.79 -19.95
N ASN A 212 -5.15 7.53 -20.01
CA ASN A 212 -5.19 8.92 -19.56
C ASN A 212 -4.92 9.03 -18.05
N VAL A 213 -5.47 8.10 -17.24
CA VAL A 213 -5.18 8.03 -15.81
C VAL A 213 -3.72 7.67 -15.55
N ILE A 214 -3.13 6.73 -16.29
CA ILE A 214 -1.70 6.40 -16.18
C ILE A 214 -0.81 7.60 -16.52
N GLU A 215 -1.15 8.38 -17.53
CA GLU A 215 -0.42 9.62 -17.86
C GLU A 215 -0.52 10.64 -16.74
N LYS A 216 -1.71 10.84 -16.16
CA LYS A 216 -1.87 11.71 -14.99
C LYS A 216 -1.06 11.22 -13.78
N LEU A 217 -1.07 9.92 -13.51
CA LEU A 217 -0.25 9.32 -12.45
C LEU A 217 1.24 9.54 -12.72
N ASN A 218 1.67 9.48 -13.98
CA ASN A 218 3.05 9.80 -14.36
C ASN A 218 3.41 11.25 -13.99
N ASP A 219 2.52 12.20 -14.22
CA ASP A 219 2.74 13.61 -13.86
C ASP A 219 2.79 13.80 -12.33
N ASP A 220 1.88 13.17 -11.59
CA ASP A 220 1.84 13.21 -10.12
C ASP A 220 3.12 12.60 -9.50
N ILE A 221 3.63 11.50 -10.07
CA ILE A 221 4.92 10.91 -9.68
C ILE A 221 6.10 11.80 -10.08
N GLY A 222 6.05 12.45 -11.24
CA GLY A 222 7.05 13.43 -11.66
C GLY A 222 7.16 14.59 -10.68
N TYR A 223 6.01 15.07 -10.19
CA TYR A 223 5.94 16.07 -9.14
C TYR A 223 6.58 15.60 -7.83
N LEU A 224 6.28 14.38 -7.36
CA LEU A 224 6.95 13.77 -6.20
C LEU A 224 8.47 13.76 -6.36
N LEU A 225 8.97 13.29 -7.51
CA LEU A 225 10.41 13.23 -7.76
C LEU A 225 11.04 14.63 -7.74
N SER A 226 10.34 15.66 -8.26
CA SER A 226 10.80 17.05 -8.19
C SER A 226 10.87 17.58 -6.74
N LEU A 227 9.92 17.20 -5.88
CA LEU A 227 9.93 17.56 -4.47
C LEU A 227 11.13 16.94 -3.74
N ILE A 228 11.50 15.70 -4.10
CA ILE A 228 12.65 15.01 -3.53
C ILE A 228 13.95 15.65 -4.01
N ASP A 229 14.09 15.91 -5.32
CA ASP A 229 15.31 16.49 -5.89
C ASP A 229 15.65 17.87 -5.32
N THR A 230 14.62 18.65 -4.98
CA THR A 230 14.75 20.00 -4.42
C THR A 230 15.00 20.02 -2.90
N ARG A 231 14.99 18.86 -2.24
CA ARG A 231 15.21 18.71 -0.79
C ARG A 231 16.42 17.82 -0.52
N PRO A 232 17.59 18.40 -0.22
CA PRO A 232 18.83 17.63 -0.04
C PRO A 232 18.71 16.48 0.98
N SER A 233 17.98 16.68 2.09
CA SER A 233 17.77 15.65 3.11
C SER A 233 16.99 14.44 2.59
N LEU A 234 15.91 14.66 1.83
CA LEU A 234 15.14 13.56 1.23
C LEU A 234 15.93 12.92 0.10
N LYS A 235 16.58 13.71 -0.75
CA LYS A 235 17.36 13.21 -1.89
C LYS A 235 18.46 12.22 -1.47
N SER A 236 19.07 12.42 -0.30
CA SER A 236 20.15 11.57 0.19
C SER A 236 19.70 10.38 1.06
N SER A 237 18.42 10.31 1.45
CA SER A 237 17.98 9.34 2.47
C SER A 237 16.64 8.66 2.21
N LEU A 238 15.84 9.13 1.26
CA LEU A 238 14.51 8.60 0.99
C LEU A 238 14.58 7.45 -0.02
N ASN A 239 14.12 6.29 0.41
CA ASN A 239 13.82 5.14 -0.42
C ASN A 239 12.34 5.19 -0.81
N ILE A 240 12.01 4.85 -2.05
CA ILE A 240 10.63 4.83 -2.54
C ILE A 240 10.28 3.43 -3.02
N ILE A 241 9.14 2.92 -2.59
CA ILE A 241 8.48 1.74 -3.15
C ILE A 241 7.18 2.22 -3.80
N LEU A 242 7.04 1.96 -5.10
CA LEU A 242 5.80 2.15 -5.84
C LEU A 242 5.24 0.77 -6.17
N THR A 243 4.04 0.48 -5.70
CA THR A 243 3.42 -0.85 -5.79
C THR A 243 1.93 -0.76 -6.08
N SER A 244 1.31 -1.92 -6.23
CA SER A 244 -0.12 -2.14 -6.27
C SER A 244 -0.48 -3.28 -5.32
N ASP A 245 -1.76 -3.39 -4.99
CA ASP A 245 -2.38 -4.50 -4.29
C ASP A 245 -2.84 -5.61 -5.23
N HIS A 246 -3.40 -5.25 -6.39
CA HIS A 246 -3.80 -6.17 -7.43
C HIS A 246 -3.69 -5.60 -8.85
N GLY A 247 -4.06 -6.42 -9.83
CA GLY A 247 -4.26 -6.00 -11.21
C GLY A 247 -5.75 -5.88 -11.55
N MET A 248 -6.06 -5.88 -12.84
CA MET A 248 -7.42 -5.75 -13.35
C MET A 248 -7.62 -6.63 -14.58
N SER A 249 -8.81 -7.20 -14.74
CA SER A 249 -9.17 -8.04 -15.88
C SER A 249 -10.49 -7.57 -16.50
N GLY A 250 -10.62 -7.72 -17.81
CA GLY A 250 -11.88 -7.45 -18.50
C GLY A 250 -12.92 -8.53 -18.20
N VAL A 251 -14.16 -8.11 -17.96
CA VAL A 251 -15.33 -8.98 -17.81
C VAL A 251 -16.18 -8.93 -19.08
N ASP A 252 -16.92 -10.00 -19.36
CA ASP A 252 -17.81 -10.10 -20.52
C ASP A 252 -19.21 -10.47 -20.01
N ALA A 253 -20.23 -9.71 -20.41
CA ALA A 253 -21.61 -9.95 -20.02
C ALA A 253 -22.14 -11.32 -20.49
N ASN A 254 -21.53 -11.91 -21.51
CA ASN A 254 -21.85 -13.26 -21.99
C ASN A 254 -21.17 -14.37 -21.17
N ARG A 255 -20.28 -14.03 -20.24
CA ARG A 255 -19.55 -14.96 -19.38
C ARG A 255 -19.90 -14.73 -17.91
N ILE A 256 -21.20 -14.74 -17.62
CA ILE A 256 -21.76 -14.58 -16.27
C ILE A 256 -22.43 -15.88 -15.85
N ILE A 257 -22.18 -16.30 -14.60
CA ILE A 257 -22.94 -17.35 -13.93
C ILE A 257 -23.93 -16.67 -13.00
N ILE A 258 -25.23 -16.85 -13.25
CA ILE A 258 -26.27 -16.40 -12.33
C ILE A 258 -26.40 -17.47 -11.24
N LEU A 259 -25.87 -17.19 -10.04
CA LEU A 259 -25.81 -18.17 -8.96
C LEU A 259 -27.21 -18.71 -8.56
N HIS A 260 -28.23 -17.85 -8.65
CA HIS A 260 -29.61 -18.18 -8.29
C HIS A 260 -30.29 -19.18 -9.24
N ASP A 261 -29.73 -19.41 -10.43
CA ASP A 261 -30.19 -20.48 -11.32
C ASP A 261 -29.81 -21.88 -10.79
N TYR A 262 -28.87 -21.93 -9.83
CA TYR A 262 -28.30 -23.16 -9.27
C TYR A 262 -28.59 -23.35 -7.77
N ILE A 263 -28.75 -22.26 -7.02
CA ILE A 263 -28.96 -22.29 -5.55
C ILE A 263 -30.02 -21.27 -5.16
N ASN A 264 -30.95 -21.67 -4.31
CA ASN A 264 -31.94 -20.73 -3.77
C ASN A 264 -31.26 -19.72 -2.81
N GLU A 265 -31.50 -18.43 -3.02
CA GLU A 265 -30.96 -17.34 -2.19
C GLU A 265 -31.35 -17.45 -0.71
N SER A 266 -32.48 -18.11 -0.41
CA SER A 266 -32.89 -18.37 0.98
C SER A 266 -31.95 -19.31 1.73
N MET A 267 -31.11 -20.08 1.01
CA MET A 267 -30.24 -21.10 1.61
C MET A 267 -28.92 -20.56 2.12
N TYR A 268 -28.52 -19.34 1.74
CA TYR A 268 -27.21 -18.80 2.09
C TYR A 268 -27.19 -17.31 2.38
N TYR A 269 -26.17 -16.89 3.13
CA TYR A 269 -25.76 -15.53 3.37
C TYR A 269 -24.45 -15.27 2.60
N SER A 270 -24.42 -14.20 1.81
CA SER A 270 -23.25 -13.82 1.01
C SER A 270 -23.19 -12.29 0.89
N PRO A 271 -22.64 -11.59 1.89
CA PRO A 271 -22.65 -10.13 1.91
C PRO A 271 -21.72 -9.58 0.83
N GLY A 272 -21.98 -8.36 0.34
CA GLY A 272 -21.21 -7.69 -0.72
C GLY A 272 -22.01 -7.46 -2.00
N SER A 273 -21.31 -7.07 -3.08
CA SER A 273 -21.96 -6.75 -4.36
C SER A 273 -22.61 -7.98 -5.01
N GLU A 274 -23.71 -7.77 -5.71
CA GLU A 274 -24.41 -8.82 -6.47
C GLU A 274 -23.59 -9.29 -7.69
N ASP A 275 -22.71 -8.44 -8.20
CA ASP A 275 -21.76 -8.71 -9.27
C ASP A 275 -20.32 -8.86 -8.72
N ARG A 276 -19.80 -10.09 -8.75
CA ARG A 276 -18.47 -10.38 -8.21
C ARG A 276 -17.81 -11.60 -8.82
N VAL A 277 -16.48 -11.57 -8.81
CA VAL A 277 -15.60 -12.64 -9.31
C VAL A 277 -15.36 -13.76 -8.29
N PHE A 278 -15.52 -13.47 -6.99
CA PHE A 278 -15.38 -14.42 -5.89
C PHE A 278 -16.66 -14.39 -5.05
N TRP A 279 -17.16 -15.57 -4.67
CA TRP A 279 -18.34 -15.74 -3.85
C TRP A 279 -18.00 -16.49 -2.58
N SER A 280 -18.35 -15.91 -1.43
CA SER A 280 -18.32 -16.56 -0.12
C SER A 280 -19.75 -16.85 0.30
N LEU A 281 -20.10 -18.13 0.46
CA LEU A 281 -21.47 -18.56 0.77
C LEU A 281 -21.50 -19.20 2.16
N TRP A 282 -22.25 -18.59 3.08
CA TRP A 282 -22.51 -19.13 4.41
C TRP A 282 -23.91 -19.75 4.45
N PRO A 283 -24.09 -20.98 4.92
CA PRO A 283 -25.42 -21.57 4.98
C PRO A 283 -26.35 -20.85 5.97
N LYS A 284 -27.63 -20.71 5.62
CA LYS A 284 -28.70 -20.24 6.51
C LYS A 284 -29.42 -21.43 7.19
N ASP A 285 -29.98 -21.17 8.36
CA ASP A 285 -30.99 -21.99 9.06
C ASP A 285 -30.62 -23.48 9.28
N GLY A 286 -29.52 -23.75 10.00
CA GLY A 286 -29.17 -25.10 10.45
C GLY A 286 -28.69 -26.07 9.35
N ASN A 287 -28.59 -25.60 8.10
CA ASN A 287 -27.92 -26.34 7.04
C ASN A 287 -26.40 -26.33 7.30
N LEU A 288 -25.77 -27.50 7.22
CA LEU A 288 -24.32 -27.65 7.43
C LEU A 288 -23.50 -27.38 6.16
N SER A 289 -24.15 -27.28 5.00
CA SER A 289 -23.50 -27.13 3.70
C SER A 289 -24.43 -26.49 2.67
N VAL A 290 -23.81 -25.78 1.71
CA VAL A 290 -24.47 -25.32 0.48
C VAL A 290 -24.01 -26.24 -0.66
N HIS A 291 -24.95 -26.93 -1.31
CA HIS A 291 -24.63 -27.84 -2.42
C HIS A 291 -24.95 -27.18 -3.76
N ILE A 292 -23.95 -27.13 -4.65
CA ILE A 292 -24.07 -26.56 -6.00
C ILE A 292 -23.88 -27.68 -7.01
N ASN A 293 -24.80 -27.83 -7.95
CA ASN A 293 -24.67 -28.80 -9.03
C ASN A 293 -24.21 -28.11 -10.32
N PHE A 294 -22.90 -28.15 -10.58
CA PHE A 294 -22.27 -27.53 -11.75
C PHE A 294 -22.40 -28.36 -13.05
N SER A 295 -23.08 -29.51 -13.06
CA SER A 295 -23.27 -30.29 -14.29
C SER A 295 -24.17 -29.62 -15.34
N LYS A 296 -24.67 -28.43 -15.02
CA LYS A 296 -25.50 -27.57 -15.88
C LYS A 296 -24.80 -26.26 -16.30
N CYS A 297 -23.55 -26.04 -15.90
CA CYS A 297 -22.74 -24.89 -16.34
C CYS A 297 -22.03 -25.16 -17.66
#